data_AF-A0A5B6UA31-F1
#
_entry.id   AF-A0A5B6UA31-F1
#
_cell.length_a   1.000
_cell.length_b   1.000
_cell.length_c   1.000
_cell.angle_alpha   90.00
_cell.angle_beta   90.00
_cell.angle_gamma   90.00
#
_symmetry.space_group_name_H-M   'P 1'
#
loop_
_entity.id
_entity.type
_entity.pdbx_description
1 polymer ?
#
loop_
_entity_poly.entity_id
_entity_poly.type
_entity_poly.pdbx_seq_one_letter_code
_entity_poly.pdbx_strand_id
1 'polypeptide(L)'
;MGRRLFACFRRGSSSSSRNEVHANGKTNGTVVEASAEGPVLVELFSSQGCVTSPAAELLLSRLGRGDFQLDAPVIVLAYHVDYWDYMGWKDPYGSSLSTVRQKAYVEALRLDTMFTPQVVVQGRAQCVGNDEDTLLSTIAGAPRFPAPTFQANFQRPTSESLQVTLTGALRSKVDNNGVNIMVALYESGLVNDCPAGENKGKVLSNDFVVRKLEKLCTVKDISAKKTVSGTVTFTLWDGFNSSKCSLAVFIQNNSYQILGSQNFQLPNDI
;
A
#
# COMPACT_ATOMS: atom_id res chain seq x y z
N MET A 1 -32.17 46.58 -57.17
CA MET A 1 -32.89 45.35 -57.59
C MET A 1 -33.32 44.64 -56.32
N GLY A 2 -34.56 44.82 -55.84
CA GLY A 2 -35.70 43.87 -56.00
C GLY A 2 -35.49 42.64 -55.10
N ARG A 3 -36.34 42.19 -54.15
CA ARG A 3 -37.79 42.30 -53.85
C ARG A 3 -37.95 42.04 -52.32
N ARG A 4 -38.65 42.85 -51.51
CA ARG A 4 -40.08 42.82 -51.09
C ARG A 4 -40.65 41.47 -50.59
N LEU A 5 -41.15 41.46 -49.33
CA LEU A 5 -42.52 41.10 -48.82
C LEU A 5 -42.42 40.90 -47.27
N PHE A 6 -42.92 41.75 -46.36
CA PHE A 6 -44.33 41.98 -45.91
C PHE A 6 -45.10 40.67 -45.66
N ALA A 7 -45.80 40.38 -44.54
CA ALA A 7 -46.40 41.20 -43.48
C ALA A 7 -46.97 40.31 -42.33
N CYS A 8 -47.03 40.85 -41.09
CA CYS A 8 -48.17 40.92 -40.13
C CYS A 8 -48.91 39.62 -39.66
N PHE A 9 -49.48 39.44 -38.46
CA PHE A 9 -49.60 40.09 -37.13
C PHE A 9 -50.41 39.09 -36.28
N ARG A 10 -50.17 38.91 -34.96
CA ARG A 10 -51.26 38.94 -33.96
C ARG A 10 -50.77 39.06 -32.52
N ARG A 11 -51.39 40.01 -31.82
CA ARG A 11 -51.23 40.37 -30.41
C ARG A 11 -52.20 39.52 -29.59
N GLY A 12 -51.77 39.06 -28.41
CA GLY A 12 -52.61 38.49 -27.36
C GLY A 12 -52.03 38.83 -26.00
N SER A 13 -52.79 39.59 -25.21
CA SER A 13 -52.48 40.07 -23.85
C SER A 13 -53.12 39.13 -22.83
N SER A 14 -52.45 38.84 -21.71
CA SER A 14 -53.07 38.87 -20.37
C SER A 14 -52.10 38.56 -19.23
N SER A 15 -52.08 39.52 -18.28
CA SER A 15 -52.06 39.40 -16.82
C SER A 15 -50.95 38.66 -16.05
N SER A 16 -50.44 39.43 -15.09
CA SER A 16 -49.60 39.12 -13.95
C SER A 16 -50.00 37.92 -13.08
N SER A 17 -48.99 37.26 -12.51
CA SER A 17 -48.96 36.98 -11.07
C SER A 17 -47.51 36.89 -10.58
N ARG A 18 -47.21 37.64 -9.52
CA ARG A 18 -46.05 37.45 -8.65
C ARG A 18 -46.33 36.24 -7.76
N ASN A 19 -45.31 35.43 -7.47
CA ASN A 19 -45.01 35.01 -6.09
C ASN A 19 -43.65 34.30 -6.03
N GLU A 20 -42.82 34.78 -5.10
CA GLU A 20 -41.62 34.11 -4.59
C GLU A 20 -41.99 32.77 -3.96
N VAL A 21 -41.15 31.75 -4.13
CA VAL A 21 -41.12 30.58 -3.23
C VAL A 21 -39.68 30.14 -3.00
N HIS A 22 -39.37 30.03 -1.71
CA HIS A 22 -38.14 29.56 -1.08
C HIS A 22 -37.43 28.39 -1.77
N ALA A 23 -36.11 28.53 -1.89
CA ALA A 23 -35.20 27.42 -2.08
C ALA A 23 -35.16 26.54 -0.81
N ASN A 24 -35.67 25.32 -0.91
CA ASN A 24 -35.36 24.24 0.01
C ASN A 24 -34.89 23.03 -0.80
N GLY A 25 -33.66 23.10 -1.28
CA GLY A 25 -33.00 22.02 -2.02
C GLY A 25 -32.33 21.06 -1.04
N LYS A 26 -33.02 19.97 -0.70
CA LYS A 26 -32.40 18.79 -0.08
C LYS A 26 -31.30 18.28 -1.02
N THR A 27 -30.04 18.52 -0.66
CA THR A 27 -28.90 17.80 -1.24
C THR A 27 -29.00 16.35 -0.77
N ASN A 28 -29.59 15.49 -1.60
CA ASN A 28 -29.34 14.05 -1.54
C ASN A 28 -27.85 13.86 -1.78
N GLY A 29 -27.09 13.75 -0.69
CA GLY A 29 -25.71 13.28 -0.72
C GLY A 29 -25.71 11.91 -1.36
N THR A 30 -25.25 11.85 -2.60
CA THR A 30 -24.89 10.62 -3.26
C THR A 30 -23.77 10.05 -2.43
N VAL A 31 -24.08 9.04 -1.62
CA VAL A 31 -23.07 8.23 -0.95
C VAL A 31 -22.31 7.56 -2.08
N VAL A 32 -21.16 8.11 -2.44
CA VAL A 32 -20.26 7.49 -3.40
C VAL A 32 -19.82 6.20 -2.71
N GLU A 33 -20.38 5.08 -3.16
CA GLU A 33 -19.95 3.77 -2.75
C GLU A 33 -18.48 3.66 -3.16
N ALA A 34 -17.59 3.75 -2.16
CA ALA A 34 -16.16 3.64 -2.39
C ALA A 34 -15.89 2.36 -3.16
N SER A 35 -15.13 2.47 -4.25
CA SER A 35 -14.62 1.38 -5.10
C SER A 35 -14.66 0.04 -4.37
N ALA A 36 -15.42 -0.91 -4.90
CA ALA A 36 -15.50 -2.27 -4.37
C ALA A 36 -14.14 -2.99 -4.36
N GLU A 37 -13.13 -2.41 -5.00
CA GLU A 37 -11.79 -2.94 -5.19
C GLU A 37 -10.77 -2.12 -4.37
N GLY A 38 -10.12 -2.79 -3.41
CA GLY A 38 -9.11 -2.19 -2.54
C GLY A 38 -7.71 -2.14 -3.19
N PRO A 39 -6.70 -1.65 -2.45
CA PRO A 39 -5.36 -1.47 -2.97
C PRO A 39 -4.68 -2.81 -3.31
N VAL A 40 -3.70 -2.75 -4.22
CA VAL A 40 -2.78 -3.85 -4.50
C VAL A 40 -1.54 -3.72 -3.62
N LEU A 41 -1.20 -4.77 -2.89
CA LEU A 41 0.06 -4.85 -2.16
C LEU A 41 1.20 -5.26 -3.11
N VAL A 42 2.26 -4.46 -3.12
CA VAL A 42 3.48 -4.68 -3.90
C VAL A 42 4.65 -4.75 -2.92
N GLU A 43 5.33 -5.89 -2.92
CA GLU A 43 6.45 -6.16 -2.01
C GLU A 43 7.73 -6.30 -2.82
N LEU A 44 8.67 -5.38 -2.62
CA LEU A 44 10.02 -5.43 -3.19
C LEU A 44 10.95 -6.15 -2.21
N PHE A 45 11.74 -7.10 -2.71
CA PHE A 45 12.87 -7.68 -2.02
C PHE A 45 14.15 -7.15 -2.65
N SER A 46 14.98 -6.50 -1.84
CA SER A 46 16.10 -5.68 -2.28
C SER A 46 17.29 -5.82 -1.33
N SER A 47 18.43 -5.28 -1.73
CA SER A 47 19.60 -5.10 -0.86
C SER A 47 20.53 -4.07 -1.46
N GLN A 48 21.08 -3.20 -0.63
CA GLN A 48 22.14 -2.26 -1.02
C GLN A 48 23.42 -2.95 -1.47
N GLY A 49 23.64 -4.21 -1.07
CA GLY A 49 24.79 -5.02 -1.53
C GLY A 49 24.61 -5.57 -2.96
N CYS A 50 23.40 -5.54 -3.52
CA CYS A 50 23.13 -5.98 -4.89
C CYS A 50 23.21 -4.79 -5.87
N VAL A 51 24.02 -4.93 -6.92
CA VAL A 51 24.30 -3.89 -7.93
C VAL A 51 23.04 -3.33 -8.56
N THR A 52 22.07 -4.20 -8.83
CA THR A 52 20.89 -3.89 -9.63
C THR A 52 19.70 -3.41 -8.78
N SER A 53 19.75 -3.59 -7.46
CA SER A 53 18.68 -3.17 -6.54
C SER A 53 18.40 -1.66 -6.53
N PRO A 54 19.40 -0.74 -6.60
CA PRO A 54 19.12 0.70 -6.57
C PRO A 54 18.17 1.17 -7.69
N ALA A 55 18.18 0.53 -8.86
CA ALA A 55 17.26 0.85 -9.94
C ALA A 55 15.81 0.46 -9.59
N ALA A 56 15.61 -0.69 -8.94
CA ALA A 56 14.30 -1.16 -8.50
C ALA A 56 13.76 -0.30 -7.36
N GLU A 57 14.62 0.09 -6.41
CA GLU A 57 14.26 1.03 -5.33
C GLU A 57 13.70 2.34 -5.89
N LEU A 58 14.37 2.92 -6.90
CA LEU A 58 13.90 4.14 -7.56
C LEU A 58 12.57 3.92 -8.28
N LEU A 59 12.41 2.80 -8.98
CA LEU A 59 11.16 2.46 -9.65
C LEU A 59 10.00 2.31 -8.65
N LEU A 60 10.22 1.61 -7.53
CA LEU A 60 9.21 1.44 -6.48
C LEU A 60 8.91 2.74 -5.74
N SER A 61 9.90 3.62 -5.58
CA SER A 61 9.70 4.95 -5.04
C SER A 61 8.75 5.77 -5.92
N ARG A 62 8.96 5.75 -7.24
CA ARG A 62 8.04 6.37 -8.22
C ARG A 62 6.64 5.74 -8.16
N LEU A 63 6.57 4.42 -8.01
CA LEU A 63 5.31 3.68 -7.88
C LEU A 63 4.51 4.14 -6.65
N GLY A 64 5.14 4.17 -5.47
CA GLY A 64 4.48 4.55 -4.23
C GLY A 64 4.12 6.04 -4.16
N ARG A 65 4.86 6.92 -4.87
CA ARG A 65 4.49 8.33 -5.02
C ARG A 65 3.30 8.58 -5.95
N GLY A 66 2.91 7.58 -6.74
CA GLY A 66 1.80 7.69 -7.69
C GLY A 66 2.21 8.32 -9.02
N ASP A 67 3.47 8.18 -9.44
CA ASP A 67 3.96 8.72 -10.73
C ASP A 67 3.37 7.99 -11.95
N PHE A 68 2.70 6.86 -11.74
CA PHE A 68 2.10 6.03 -12.79
C PHE A 68 0.57 6.09 -12.74
N GLN A 69 -0.06 6.04 -13.91
CA GLN A 69 -1.51 5.95 -14.04
C GLN A 69 -1.94 4.50 -13.83
N LEU A 70 -2.46 4.20 -12.64
CA LEU A 70 -2.95 2.88 -12.26
C LEU A 70 -4.45 2.94 -11.99
N ASP A 71 -5.17 1.87 -12.35
CA ASP A 71 -6.61 1.76 -12.14
C ASP A 71 -7.03 1.59 -10.68
N ALA A 72 -6.07 1.33 -9.79
CA ALA A 72 -6.33 1.27 -8.36
C ALA A 72 -5.07 1.55 -7.52
N PRO A 73 -5.27 1.99 -6.26
CA PRO A 73 -4.18 2.37 -5.38
C PRO A 73 -3.24 1.19 -5.11
N VAL A 74 -2.00 1.52 -4.76
CA VAL A 74 -0.95 0.56 -4.41
C VAL A 74 -0.44 0.84 -3.00
N ILE A 75 -0.10 -0.23 -2.29
CA ILE A 75 0.67 -0.18 -1.05
C ILE A 75 2.00 -0.84 -1.36
N VAL A 76 3.09 -0.08 -1.22
CA VAL A 76 4.44 -0.55 -1.47
C VAL A 76 5.11 -0.87 -0.14
N LEU A 77 5.84 -1.99 -0.09
CA LEU A 77 6.69 -2.39 1.03
C LEU A 77 8.03 -2.89 0.48
N ALA A 78 9.14 -2.35 0.97
CA ALA A 78 10.49 -2.76 0.60
C ALA A 78 11.14 -3.56 1.73
N TYR A 79 11.47 -4.81 1.45
CA TYR A 79 12.11 -5.76 2.34
C TYR A 79 13.57 -5.92 1.95
N HIS A 80 14.46 -5.38 2.79
CA HIS A 80 15.89 -5.52 2.59
C HIS A 80 16.37 -6.88 3.14
N VAL A 81 16.89 -7.72 2.25
CA VAL A 81 17.43 -9.05 2.58
C VAL A 81 18.89 -8.94 2.99
N ASP A 82 19.34 -9.85 3.85
CA ASP A 82 20.68 -9.83 4.46
C ASP A 82 21.72 -10.72 3.77
N TYR A 83 21.30 -11.59 2.85
CA TYR A 83 22.22 -12.52 2.19
C TYR A 83 23.17 -11.86 1.17
N TRP A 84 23.16 -10.55 1.01
CA TRP A 84 24.17 -9.81 0.24
C TRP A 84 25.24 -9.17 1.13
N ASP A 85 25.06 -9.16 2.45
CA ASP A 85 25.94 -8.43 3.39
C ASP A 85 27.40 -8.92 3.36
N TYR A 86 27.63 -10.16 2.93
CA TYR A 86 28.98 -10.71 2.77
C TYR A 86 29.74 -10.15 1.57
N MET A 87 29.10 -9.40 0.67
CA MET A 87 29.73 -8.77 -0.51
C MET A 87 30.47 -7.46 -0.18
N GLY A 88 30.84 -7.25 1.09
CA GLY A 88 31.68 -6.13 1.51
C GLY A 88 30.94 -4.85 1.90
N TRP A 89 29.61 -4.82 1.81
CA TRP A 89 28.76 -3.79 2.41
C TRP A 89 27.60 -4.45 3.14
N LYS A 90 27.45 -4.12 4.42
CA LYS A 90 26.31 -4.57 5.23
C LYS A 90 25.18 -3.58 5.07
N ASP A 91 24.06 -4.02 4.51
CA ASP A 91 22.88 -3.19 4.35
C ASP A 91 22.32 -2.80 5.74
N PRO A 92 22.20 -1.50 6.08
CA PRO A 92 21.70 -1.06 7.39
C PRO A 92 20.23 -1.46 7.63
N TYR A 93 19.49 -1.79 6.57
CA TYR A 93 18.09 -2.22 6.63
C TYR A 93 17.92 -3.73 6.42
N GLY A 94 19.02 -4.42 6.08
CA GLY A 94 19.05 -5.88 5.88
C GLY A 94 18.54 -6.64 7.10
N SER A 95 17.63 -7.60 6.86
CA SER A 95 17.08 -8.44 7.93
C SER A 95 16.89 -9.88 7.49
N SER A 96 17.28 -10.81 8.36
CA SER A 96 17.01 -12.24 8.17
C SER A 96 15.52 -12.55 8.08
N LEU A 97 14.66 -11.75 8.72
CA LEU A 97 13.20 -11.89 8.61
C LEU A 97 12.70 -11.54 7.20
N SER A 98 13.30 -10.55 6.54
CA SER A 98 13.04 -10.23 5.13
C SER A 98 13.46 -11.38 4.22
N THR A 99 14.66 -11.94 4.47
CA THR A 99 15.16 -13.13 3.74
C THR A 99 14.23 -14.33 3.92
N VAL A 100 13.77 -14.60 5.15
CA VAL A 100 12.80 -15.67 5.44
C VAL A 100 11.48 -15.43 4.72
N ARG A 101 10.98 -14.19 4.70
CA ARG A 101 9.77 -13.83 3.96
C ARG A 101 9.94 -14.05 2.46
N GLN A 102 11.08 -13.67 1.88
CA GLN A 102 11.37 -13.93 0.47
C GLN A 102 11.38 -15.43 0.17
N LYS A 103 12.05 -16.21 1.02
CA LYS A 103 12.12 -17.67 0.89
C LYS A 103 10.72 -18.29 0.89
N ALA A 104 9.84 -17.82 1.76
CA ALA A 104 8.46 -18.28 1.81
C ALA A 104 7.69 -18.00 0.49
N TYR A 105 7.97 -16.87 -0.17
CA TYR A 105 7.41 -16.60 -1.50
C TYR A 105 8.01 -17.49 -2.59
N VAL A 106 9.31 -17.76 -2.55
CA VAL A 106 9.96 -18.73 -3.46
C VAL A 106 9.28 -20.10 -3.37
N GLU A 107 9.01 -20.58 -2.15
CA GLU A 107 8.29 -21.83 -1.94
C GLU A 107 6.83 -21.76 -2.40
N ALA A 108 6.09 -20.71 -2.01
CA ALA A 108 4.66 -20.56 -2.35
C ALA A 108 4.41 -20.39 -3.85
N LEU A 109 5.31 -19.72 -4.56
CA LEU A 109 5.25 -19.46 -6.00
C LEU A 109 5.98 -20.51 -6.83
N ARG A 110 6.59 -21.52 -6.19
CA ARG A 110 7.35 -22.61 -6.83
C ARG A 110 8.47 -22.09 -7.73
N LEU A 111 9.24 -21.14 -7.24
CA LEU A 111 10.40 -20.58 -7.93
C LEU A 111 11.65 -21.40 -7.60
N ASP A 112 12.61 -21.43 -8.53
CA ASP A 112 13.83 -22.22 -8.37
C ASP A 112 14.84 -21.58 -7.41
N THR A 113 14.86 -20.25 -7.32
CA THR A 113 15.86 -19.51 -6.55
C THR A 113 15.34 -18.19 -6.00
N MET A 114 15.94 -17.74 -4.90
CA MET A 114 15.85 -16.35 -4.45
C MET A 114 16.79 -15.49 -5.29
N PHE A 115 16.38 -14.25 -5.57
CA PHE A 115 17.20 -13.26 -6.26
C PHE A 115 16.76 -11.84 -5.87
N THR A 116 17.61 -10.85 -6.10
CA THR A 116 17.23 -9.43 -6.00
C THR A 116 17.63 -8.66 -7.26
N PRO A 117 16.88 -7.61 -7.62
CA PRO A 117 15.62 -7.20 -7.01
C PRO A 117 14.45 -8.08 -7.50
N GLN A 118 13.64 -8.58 -6.55
CA GLN A 118 12.42 -9.33 -6.85
C GLN A 118 11.21 -8.53 -6.36
N VAL A 119 10.16 -8.43 -7.17
CA VAL A 119 8.87 -7.90 -6.73
C VAL A 119 7.86 -9.03 -6.64
N VAL A 120 7.06 -9.03 -5.59
CA VAL A 120 5.91 -9.91 -5.40
C VAL A 120 4.64 -9.07 -5.30
N VAL A 121 3.64 -9.37 -6.12
CA VAL A 121 2.37 -8.64 -6.20
C VAL A 121 1.24 -9.53 -5.65
N GLN A 122 0.53 -9.01 -4.64
CA GLN A 122 -0.56 -9.70 -3.91
C GLN A 122 -0.20 -11.10 -3.40
N GLY A 123 1.10 -11.41 -3.24
CA GLY A 123 1.56 -12.76 -2.90
C GLY A 123 1.19 -13.83 -3.94
N ARG A 124 0.96 -13.45 -5.20
CA ARG A 124 0.41 -14.32 -6.25
C ARG A 124 1.23 -14.34 -7.52
N ALA A 125 1.84 -13.21 -7.87
CA ALA A 125 2.69 -13.06 -9.04
C ALA A 125 4.01 -12.42 -8.64
N GLN A 126 5.04 -12.65 -9.43
CA GLN A 126 6.37 -12.09 -9.21
C GLN A 126 7.00 -11.64 -10.51
N CYS A 127 7.88 -10.65 -10.43
CA CYS A 127 8.69 -10.18 -11.54
C CYS A 127 10.04 -9.65 -11.05
N VAL A 128 10.95 -9.40 -11.99
CA VAL A 128 12.22 -8.72 -11.72
C VAL A 128 11.93 -7.24 -11.45
N GLY A 129 12.42 -6.71 -10.33
CA GLY A 129 12.07 -5.37 -9.85
C GLY A 129 12.60 -4.20 -10.70
N ASN A 130 13.37 -4.47 -11.75
CA ASN A 130 13.91 -3.44 -12.67
C ASN A 130 13.15 -3.34 -13.99
N ASP A 131 12.15 -4.19 -14.21
CA ASP A 131 11.34 -4.20 -15.42
C ASP A 131 10.03 -3.44 -15.17
N GLU A 132 10.01 -2.16 -15.57
CA GLU A 132 8.86 -1.25 -15.37
C GLU A 132 7.59 -1.77 -16.06
N ASP A 133 7.68 -2.19 -17.32
CA ASP A 133 6.52 -2.65 -18.08
C ASP A 133 5.94 -3.95 -17.49
N THR A 134 6.81 -4.89 -17.13
CA THR A 134 6.38 -6.14 -16.48
C THR A 134 5.79 -5.87 -15.09
N LEU A 135 6.38 -4.95 -14.32
CA LEU A 135 5.83 -4.57 -13.00
C LEU A 135 4.42 -3.97 -13.14
N LEU A 136 4.25 -2.97 -14.01
CA LEU A 136 2.98 -2.28 -14.19
C LEU A 136 1.89 -3.23 -14.72
N SER A 137 2.22 -4.09 -15.68
CA SER A 137 1.28 -5.10 -16.19
C SER A 137 0.93 -6.16 -15.14
N THR A 138 1.89 -6.57 -14.30
CA THR A 138 1.63 -7.49 -13.18
C THR A 138 0.69 -6.87 -12.15
N ILE A 139 0.84 -5.57 -11.84
CA ILE A 139 -0.06 -4.83 -10.94
C ILE A 139 -1.45 -4.69 -11.56
N ALA A 140 -1.53 -4.37 -12.85
CA ALA A 140 -2.80 -4.22 -13.57
C ALA A 140 -3.60 -5.54 -13.61
N GLY A 141 -2.91 -6.68 -13.81
CA GLY A 141 -3.51 -8.01 -13.80
C GLY A 141 -3.79 -8.61 -12.42
N ALA A 142 -3.38 -7.94 -11.33
CA ALA A 142 -3.52 -8.49 -10.00
C ALA A 142 -4.98 -8.47 -9.51
N PRO A 143 -5.45 -9.53 -8.83
CA PRO A 143 -6.79 -9.55 -8.27
C PRO A 143 -6.95 -8.48 -7.19
N ARG A 144 -8.12 -7.84 -7.21
CA ARG A 144 -8.50 -6.82 -6.25
C ARG A 144 -9.37 -7.41 -5.15
N PHE A 145 -9.10 -6.99 -3.91
CA PHE A 145 -9.87 -7.40 -2.75
C PHE A 145 -10.32 -6.17 -1.98
N PRO A 146 -11.54 -6.16 -1.41
CA PRO A 146 -11.98 -5.06 -0.57
C PRO A 146 -11.01 -4.84 0.60
N ALA A 147 -10.58 -3.59 0.80
CA ALA A 147 -9.73 -3.22 1.93
C ALA A 147 -10.43 -3.56 3.26
N PRO A 148 -9.73 -4.06 4.29
CA PRO A 148 -10.31 -4.13 5.62
C PRO A 148 -10.70 -2.74 6.14
N THR A 149 -11.47 -2.72 7.22
CA THR A 149 -11.98 -1.48 7.84
C THR A 149 -11.37 -1.26 9.22
N PHE A 150 -10.06 -1.47 9.34
CA PHE A 150 -9.36 -1.26 10.61
C PHE A 150 -9.26 0.23 10.92
N GLN A 151 -9.46 0.56 12.19
CA GLN A 151 -9.03 1.80 12.81
C GLN A 151 -7.78 1.47 13.64
N ALA A 152 -6.78 2.33 13.52
CA ALA A 152 -5.53 2.20 14.26
C ALA A 152 -5.49 3.24 15.39
N ASN A 153 -5.27 2.77 16.61
CA ASN A 153 -4.92 3.60 17.75
C ASN A 153 -3.44 3.36 18.07
N PHE A 154 -2.67 4.43 18.11
CA PHE A 154 -1.24 4.37 18.35
C PHE A 154 -0.93 4.96 19.72
N GLN A 155 -0.07 4.27 20.47
CA GLN A 155 0.44 4.72 21.77
C GLN A 155 1.94 4.50 21.83
N ARG A 156 2.67 5.39 22.50
CA ARG A 156 4.11 5.23 22.76
C ARG A 156 4.33 5.09 24.26
N PRO A 157 4.26 3.87 24.82
CA PRO A 157 4.43 3.65 26.26
C PRO A 157 5.83 4.03 26.76
N THR A 158 6.85 3.87 25.93
CA THR A 158 8.24 4.26 26.21
C THR A 158 8.88 4.88 24.96
N SER A 159 10.00 5.59 25.12
CA SER A 159 10.75 6.15 23.98
C SER A 159 11.14 5.10 22.93
N GLU A 160 11.27 3.84 23.34
CA GLU A 160 11.74 2.71 22.52
C GLU A 160 10.61 1.77 22.06
N SER A 161 9.34 2.06 22.38
CA SER A 161 8.23 1.17 22.03
C SER A 161 7.05 1.91 21.42
N LEU A 162 6.52 1.36 20.32
CA LEU A 162 5.27 1.80 19.72
C LEU A 162 4.26 0.67 19.85
N GLN A 163 3.16 0.94 20.55
CA GLN A 163 2.01 0.05 20.64
C GLN A 163 0.95 0.49 19.62
N VAL A 164 0.44 -0.47 18.85
CA VAL A 164 -0.61 -0.24 17.86
C VAL A 164 -1.76 -1.18 18.13
N THR A 165 -2.92 -0.61 18.44
CA THR A 165 -4.18 -1.34 18.57
C THR A 165 -4.99 -1.17 17.30
N LEU A 166 -5.35 -2.27 16.66
CA LEU A 166 -6.13 -2.32 15.44
C LEU A 166 -7.49 -2.93 15.73
N THR A 167 -8.56 -2.22 15.39
CA THR A 167 -9.95 -2.70 15.54
C THR A 167 -10.75 -2.44 14.27
N GLY A 168 -11.35 -3.47 13.70
CA GLY A 168 -12.15 -3.32 12.48
C GLY A 168 -12.55 -4.65 11.87
N ALA A 169 -13.28 -4.61 10.75
CA ALA A 169 -13.84 -5.81 10.17
C ALA A 169 -13.10 -6.25 8.90
N LEU A 170 -13.01 -7.58 8.75
CA LEU A 170 -12.66 -8.20 7.48
C LEU A 170 -13.87 -8.07 6.54
N ARG A 171 -13.67 -7.50 5.35
CA ARG A 171 -14.74 -7.31 4.36
C ARG A 171 -15.04 -8.58 3.55
N SER A 172 -14.26 -9.63 3.76
CA SER A 172 -14.41 -10.94 3.11
C SER A 172 -14.66 -12.02 4.15
N LYS A 173 -15.38 -13.09 3.77
CA LYS A 173 -15.56 -14.28 4.59
C LYS A 173 -14.21 -15.02 4.71
N VAL A 174 -13.91 -15.52 5.90
CA VAL A 174 -12.76 -16.38 6.18
C VAL A 174 -13.26 -17.80 6.46
N ASP A 175 -12.66 -18.79 5.80
CA ASP A 175 -12.96 -20.21 5.99
C ASP A 175 -12.12 -20.82 7.15
N ASN A 176 -12.15 -22.14 7.26
CA ASN A 176 -11.39 -22.88 8.28
C ASN A 176 -9.86 -22.88 8.02
N ASN A 177 -9.42 -22.67 6.78
CA ASN A 177 -7.98 -22.57 6.49
C ASN A 177 -7.36 -21.38 7.22
N GLY A 178 -8.16 -20.33 7.45
CA GLY A 178 -7.79 -19.16 8.22
C GLY A 178 -6.89 -18.21 7.47
N VAL A 179 -6.76 -17.02 8.05
CA VAL A 179 -5.90 -15.94 7.55
C VAL A 179 -5.12 -15.32 8.70
N ASN A 180 -3.94 -14.84 8.40
CA ASN A 180 -3.13 -14.02 9.29
C ASN A 180 -3.39 -12.55 8.97
N ILE A 181 -3.59 -11.75 10.02
CA ILE A 181 -3.56 -10.29 9.91
C ILE A 181 -2.15 -9.85 10.23
N MET A 182 -1.45 -9.37 9.22
CA MET A 182 -0.06 -8.92 9.30
C MET A 182 -0.01 -7.40 9.38
N VAL A 183 0.98 -6.88 10.10
CA VAL A 183 1.17 -5.45 10.34
C VAL A 183 2.63 -5.10 10.07
N ALA A 184 2.87 -4.29 9.04
CA ALA A 184 4.18 -3.79 8.68
C ALA A 184 4.32 -2.33 9.11
N LEU A 185 5.33 -2.03 9.92
CA LEU A 185 5.81 -0.68 10.18
C LEU A 185 6.96 -0.40 9.21
N TYR A 186 6.80 0.59 8.35
CA TYR A 186 7.78 0.92 7.32
C TYR A 186 8.14 2.41 7.34
N GLU A 187 9.31 2.74 6.81
CA GLU A 187 9.91 4.07 6.82
C GLU A 187 10.32 4.50 5.41
N SER A 188 10.16 5.78 5.10
CA SER A 188 10.54 6.36 3.80
C SER A 188 11.45 7.58 3.96
N GLY A 189 12.06 8.03 2.87
CA GLY A 189 12.99 9.15 2.86
C GLY A 189 14.30 8.82 3.58
N LEU A 190 14.74 7.56 3.46
CA LEU A 190 16.02 7.08 3.97
C LEU A 190 17.11 7.36 2.94
N VAL A 191 18.23 7.93 3.40
CA VAL A 191 19.36 8.30 2.54
C VAL A 191 20.67 7.86 3.18
N ASN A 192 21.30 6.94 2.47
CA ASN A 192 22.55 6.25 2.68
C ASN A 192 23.81 6.65 1.92
N ASP A 193 24.94 6.94 2.55
CA ASP A 193 26.21 6.71 1.85
C ASP A 193 26.52 5.19 1.80
N CYS A 194 27.05 4.71 0.68
CA CYS A 194 27.54 3.35 0.52
C CYS A 194 29.08 3.37 0.38
N PRO A 195 29.86 3.24 1.48
CA PRO A 195 31.31 3.37 1.46
C PRO A 195 32.07 2.14 0.91
N ALA A 196 31.41 1.00 0.74
CA ALA A 196 32.02 -0.27 0.36
C ALA A 196 31.08 -1.14 -0.49
N GLY A 197 31.56 -2.32 -0.89
CA GLY A 197 30.81 -3.25 -1.75
C GLY A 197 30.63 -2.77 -3.19
N GLU A 198 29.76 -3.45 -3.93
CA GLU A 198 29.56 -3.21 -5.36
C GLU A 198 28.91 -1.85 -5.68
N ASN A 199 28.20 -1.26 -4.72
CA ASN A 199 27.59 0.06 -4.85
C ASN A 199 28.44 1.19 -4.24
N LYS A 200 29.73 0.94 -3.98
CA LYS A 200 30.64 1.90 -3.37
C LYS A 200 30.61 3.27 -4.05
N GLY A 201 30.56 4.32 -3.23
CA GLY A 201 30.59 5.72 -3.65
C GLY A 201 29.23 6.27 -4.10
N LYS A 202 28.17 5.46 -4.10
CA LYS A 202 26.81 5.93 -4.37
C LYS A 202 26.15 6.44 -3.10
N VAL A 203 25.26 7.42 -3.30
CA VAL A 203 24.23 7.78 -2.32
C VAL A 203 22.98 6.99 -2.68
N LEU A 204 22.51 6.16 -1.75
CA LEU A 204 21.37 5.27 -1.92
C LEU A 204 20.15 5.88 -1.22
N SER A 205 19.05 6.00 -1.96
CA SER A 205 17.75 6.42 -1.43
C SER A 205 16.84 5.22 -1.34
N ASN A 206 16.17 5.05 -0.20
CA ASN A 206 15.24 3.97 0.05
C ASN A 206 13.93 4.52 0.61
N ASP A 207 12.82 4.08 0.01
CA ASP A 207 11.46 4.40 0.43
C ASP A 207 10.71 3.11 0.78
N PHE A 208 9.67 3.23 1.60
CA PHE A 208 8.80 2.12 1.98
C PHE A 208 9.52 0.95 2.68
N VAL A 209 10.69 1.19 3.28
CA VAL A 209 11.53 0.17 3.93
C VAL A 209 10.82 -0.40 5.14
N VAL A 210 10.50 -1.69 5.11
CA VAL A 210 9.88 -2.38 6.24
C VAL A 210 10.89 -2.52 7.36
N ARG A 211 10.65 -1.80 8.46
CA ARG A 211 11.50 -1.83 9.65
C ARG A 211 11.06 -2.90 10.63
N LYS A 212 9.75 -3.20 10.69
CA LYS A 212 9.17 -4.29 11.48
C LYS A 212 7.97 -4.92 10.77
N LEU A 213 7.84 -6.24 10.89
CA LEU A 213 6.68 -6.99 10.42
C LEU A 213 6.21 -7.91 11.56
N GLU A 214 5.00 -7.69 12.03
CA GLU A 214 4.40 -8.46 13.12
C GLU A 214 3.09 -9.11 12.68
N LYS A 215 2.76 -10.25 13.28
CA LYS A 215 1.45 -10.86 13.12
C LYS A 215 0.54 -10.41 14.25
N LEU A 216 -0.55 -9.70 13.93
CA LEU A 216 -1.55 -9.27 14.90
C LEU A 216 -2.27 -10.47 15.51
N CYS A 217 -2.86 -11.31 14.65
CA CYS A 217 -3.53 -12.54 15.04
C CYS A 217 -3.80 -13.42 13.81
N THR A 218 -4.20 -14.67 14.09
CA THR A 218 -4.77 -15.58 13.10
C THR A 218 -6.29 -15.66 13.31
N VAL A 219 -7.04 -15.56 12.23
CA VAL A 219 -8.51 -15.58 12.22
C VAL A 219 -8.99 -16.80 11.45
N LYS A 220 -10.02 -17.49 11.96
CA LYS A 220 -10.67 -18.66 11.33
C LYS A 220 -12.18 -18.56 11.46
N ASP A 221 -12.90 -19.11 10.48
CA ASP A 221 -14.36 -19.28 10.51
C ASP A 221 -15.12 -17.99 10.87
N ILE A 222 -14.71 -16.87 10.24
CA ILE A 222 -15.31 -15.56 10.47
C ILE A 222 -16.19 -15.17 9.27
N SER A 223 -17.43 -14.76 9.57
CA SER A 223 -18.32 -14.14 8.60
C SER A 223 -17.79 -12.77 8.15
N ALA A 224 -18.12 -12.37 6.92
CA ALA A 224 -17.85 -11.02 6.47
C ALA A 224 -18.45 -9.99 7.46
N LYS A 225 -17.73 -8.90 7.70
CA LYS A 225 -18.09 -7.79 8.61
C LYS A 225 -17.97 -8.07 10.11
N LYS A 226 -17.50 -9.24 10.55
CA LYS A 226 -17.19 -9.42 11.97
C LYS A 226 -15.97 -8.59 12.35
N THR A 227 -16.10 -7.84 13.45
CA THR A 227 -15.01 -7.05 14.00
C THR A 227 -13.95 -7.96 14.60
N VAL A 228 -12.70 -7.67 14.26
CA VAL A 228 -11.48 -8.24 14.83
C VAL A 228 -10.75 -7.11 15.54
N SER A 229 -10.17 -7.40 16.69
CA SER A 229 -9.33 -6.46 17.42
C SER A 229 -8.06 -7.15 17.90
N GLY A 230 -6.96 -6.43 17.93
CA GLY A 230 -5.71 -6.90 18.50
C GLY A 230 -4.73 -5.75 18.72
N THR A 231 -3.64 -6.04 19.41
CA THR A 231 -2.59 -5.08 19.69
C THR A 231 -1.23 -5.70 19.38
N VAL A 232 -0.38 -4.97 18.65
CA VAL A 232 1.03 -5.29 18.45
C VAL A 232 1.90 -4.23 19.12
N THR A 233 3.07 -4.64 19.59
CA THR A 233 4.08 -3.72 20.13
C THR A 233 5.35 -3.87 19.32
N PHE A 234 5.84 -2.76 18.77
CA PHE A 234 7.09 -2.68 18.04
C PHE A 234 8.18 -2.10 18.93
N THR A 235 9.34 -2.75 18.99
CA THR A 235 10.57 -2.10 19.47
C THR A 235 11.07 -1.15 18.40
N LEU A 236 11.26 0.11 18.74
CA LEU A 236 11.72 1.16 17.84
C LEU A 236 13.25 1.14 17.71
N TRP A 237 13.75 1.73 16.63
CA TRP A 237 15.18 1.85 16.37
C TRP A 237 15.69 3.25 16.74
N ASP A 238 17.01 3.36 16.87
CA ASP A 238 17.67 4.64 17.08
C ASP A 238 17.38 5.61 15.94
N GLY A 239 16.96 6.83 16.28
CA GLY A 239 16.59 7.84 15.29
C GLY A 239 15.19 7.63 14.67
N PHE A 240 14.33 6.81 15.28
CA PHE A 240 12.93 6.68 14.88
C PHE A 240 12.27 8.04 14.68
N ASN A 241 11.63 8.20 13.51
CA ASN A 241 10.89 9.41 13.14
C ASN A 241 9.51 9.01 12.61
N SER A 242 8.48 9.26 13.41
CA SER A 242 7.08 8.96 13.09
C SER A 242 6.61 9.63 11.78
N SER A 243 7.06 10.84 11.47
CA SER A 243 6.68 11.58 10.24
C SER A 243 7.20 10.92 8.96
N LYS A 244 8.20 10.04 9.08
CA LYS A 244 8.73 9.22 7.98
C LYS A 244 8.15 7.82 7.96
N CYS A 245 7.36 7.46 8.96
CA CYS A 245 6.87 6.11 9.17
C CYS A 245 5.38 5.99 8.81
N SER A 246 5.01 4.81 8.36
CA SER A 246 3.63 4.44 8.08
C SER A 246 3.40 2.97 8.43
N LEU A 247 2.14 2.60 8.57
CA LEU A 247 1.72 1.26 8.97
C LEU A 247 0.85 0.66 7.87
N ALA A 248 1.25 -0.48 7.32
CA ALA A 248 0.40 -1.28 6.44
C ALA A 248 -0.17 -2.48 7.20
N VAL A 249 -1.47 -2.70 7.07
CA VAL A 249 -2.15 -3.92 7.53
C VAL A 249 -2.58 -4.70 6.31
N PHE A 250 -2.30 -5.99 6.29
CA PHE A 250 -2.74 -6.87 5.20
C PHE A 250 -3.17 -8.24 5.70
N ILE A 251 -4.17 -8.79 5.01
CA ILE A 251 -4.75 -10.09 5.30
C ILE A 251 -4.08 -11.10 4.38
N GLN A 252 -3.43 -12.09 4.96
CA GLN A 252 -2.62 -13.07 4.25
C GLN A 252 -3.09 -14.49 4.57
N ASN A 253 -3.33 -15.32 3.56
CA ASN A 253 -3.62 -16.75 3.79
C ASN A 253 -2.32 -17.56 3.99
N ASN A 254 -2.46 -18.87 4.26
CA ASN A 254 -1.30 -19.75 4.49
C ASN A 254 -0.42 -19.96 3.25
N SER A 255 -0.93 -19.63 2.06
CA SER A 255 -0.16 -19.63 0.80
C SER A 255 0.44 -18.26 0.49
N TYR A 256 0.52 -17.38 1.48
CA TYR A 256 1.04 -16.01 1.39
C TYR A 256 0.26 -15.07 0.47
N GLN A 257 -0.88 -15.49 -0.07
CA GLN A 257 -1.71 -14.66 -0.92
C GLN A 257 -2.41 -13.57 -0.11
N ILE A 258 -2.43 -12.37 -0.65
CA ILE A 258 -3.03 -11.20 -0.03
C ILE A 258 -4.51 -11.13 -0.40
N LEU A 259 -5.36 -10.91 0.60
CA LEU A 259 -6.82 -10.93 0.50
C LEU A 259 -7.45 -9.58 0.91
N GLY A 260 -6.63 -8.54 1.02
CA GLY A 260 -7.02 -7.19 1.36
C GLY A 260 -5.92 -6.49 2.15
N SER A 261 -5.76 -5.19 1.93
CA SER A 261 -4.74 -4.38 2.58
C SER A 261 -5.25 -2.96 2.83
N GLN A 262 -4.67 -2.30 3.82
CA GLN A 262 -5.00 -0.95 4.26
C GLN A 262 -3.74 -0.27 4.79
N ASN A 263 -3.57 1.01 4.50
CA ASN A 263 -2.42 1.80 4.97
C ASN A 263 -2.87 2.87 5.97
N PHE A 264 -2.00 3.20 6.92
CA PHE A 264 -2.18 4.24 7.93
C PHE A 264 -0.93 5.10 8.01
N GLN A 265 -1.12 6.41 8.12
CA GLN A 265 -0.05 7.33 8.49
C GLN A 265 0.11 7.31 10.01
N LEU A 266 1.36 7.37 10.49
CA LEU A 266 1.60 7.54 11.93
C LEU A 266 1.34 9.01 12.33
N PRO A 267 0.87 9.27 13.55
CA PRO A 267 0.80 10.64 14.06
C PRO A 267 2.19 11.28 14.15
N ASN A 268 2.31 12.57 13.82
CA ASN A 268 3.61 13.27 13.81
C ASN A 268 4.29 13.33 15.18
N ASP A 269 3.53 13.31 16.28
CA ASP A 269 4.04 13.53 17.64
C ASP A 269 3.96 12.28 18.52
N ILE A 270 3.98 11.08 17.91
CA ILE A 270 3.93 9.83 18.67
C ILE A 270 5.28 9.39 19.24
#